data_AF-A0AAV4S8V3-F1
#
_entry.id   AF-A0AAV4S8V3-F1
#
_cell.length_a   1.000
_cell.length_b   1.000
_cell.length_c   1.000
_cell.angle_alpha   90.00
_cell.angle_beta   90.00
_cell.angle_gamma   90.00
#
_symmetry.space_group_name_H-M   'P 1'
#
loop_
_entity.id
_entity.type
_entity.pdbx_description
1 polymer ?
#
loop_
_entity_poly.entity_id
_entity_poly.type
_entity_poly.pdbx_seq_one_letter_code
_entity_poly.pdbx_strand_id
1 'polypeptide(L)' 'MDHEENIATLLSMGFENIDDIKKALRLGKNDINDAVSILTNEHAEFHLGTDENIQDMSSSHVISVAPPPYEPLGSSQ' A
#
# COMPACT_ATOMS: atom_id res chain seq x y z
N MET A 1 -23.89 3.77 -19.26
CA MET A 1 -23.84 4.40 -17.91
C MET A 1 -22.57 3.99 -17.16
N ASP A 2 -21.71 3.20 -17.80
CA ASP A 2 -20.71 2.34 -17.15
C ASP A 2 -19.32 3.02 -17.09
N HIS A 3 -19.13 4.09 -17.86
CA HIS A 3 -17.86 4.80 -17.90
C HIS A 3 -17.63 5.63 -16.62
N GLU A 4 -18.67 6.27 -16.09
CA GLU A 4 -18.58 7.09 -14.88
C GLU A 4 -18.41 6.26 -13.60
N GLU A 5 -19.04 5.09 -13.54
CA GLU A 5 -18.87 4.12 -12.44
C GLU A 5 -17.44 3.57 -12.40
N ASN A 6 -16.87 3.26 -13.57
CA ASN A 6 -15.49 2.78 -13.67
C ASN A 6 -14.48 3.86 -13.26
N ILE A 7 -14.75 5.13 -13.59
CA ILE A 7 -13.94 6.27 -13.11
C ILE A 7 -13.98 6.35 -11.58
N ALA A 8 -15.16 6.29 -10.97
CA ALA A 8 -15.30 6.32 -9.50
C ALA A 8 -14.62 5.13 -8.81
N THR A 9 -14.66 3.96 -9.44
CA THR A 9 -13.99 2.76 -8.96
C THR A 9 -12.47 2.94 -8.97
N LEU A 10 -11.90 3.42 -10.09
CA LEU A 10 -10.46 3.68 -10.20
C LEU A 10 -9.99 4.78 -9.23
N LEU A 11 -10.79 5.84 -9.06
CA LEU A 11 -10.53 6.86 -8.02
C LEU A 11 -10.45 6.24 -6.61
N SER A 12 -11.34 5.29 -6.31
CA SER A 12 -11.36 4.58 -5.02
C SER A 12 -10.19 3.61 -4.84
N MET A 13 -9.54 3.17 -5.93
CA MET A 13 -8.32 2.36 -5.88
C MET A 13 -7.05 3.18 -5.59
N GLY A 14 -7.14 4.52 -5.61
CA GLY A 14 -6.01 5.42 -5.37
C GLY A 14 -5.44 6.08 -6.63
N PHE A 15 -6.04 5.86 -7.80
CA PHE A 15 -5.68 6.66 -8.98
C PHE A 15 -6.29 8.05 -8.83
N GLU A 16 -5.46 9.08 -8.70
CA GLU A 16 -5.91 10.46 -8.45
C GLU A 16 -6.10 11.29 -9.74
N ASN A 17 -5.47 10.88 -10.84
CA ASN A 17 -5.53 11.59 -12.11
C ASN A 17 -6.71 11.15 -12.99
N ILE A 18 -7.76 11.97 -13.03
CA ILE A 18 -8.98 11.70 -13.83
C ILE A 18 -8.68 11.65 -15.33
N ASP A 19 -7.76 12.47 -15.84
CA ASP A 19 -7.38 12.47 -17.25
C ASP A 19 -6.71 11.15 -17.67
N ASP A 20 -5.79 10.63 -16.85
CA ASP A 20 -5.17 9.34 -17.07
C ASP A 20 -6.18 8.21 -16.96
N ILE A 21 -7.08 8.26 -15.98
CA ILE A 21 -8.18 7.29 -15.84
C ILE A 21 -9.05 7.26 -17.10
N LYS A 22 -9.46 8.42 -17.62
CA LYS A 22 -10.28 8.51 -18.85
C LYS A 22 -9.52 8.00 -20.07
N LYS A 23 -8.23 8.31 -20.18
CA LYS A 23 -7.36 7.83 -21.26
C LYS A 23 -7.22 6.30 -21.20
N ALA A 24 -6.94 5.75 -20.02
CA ALA A 24 -6.79 4.32 -19.79
C ALA A 24 -8.09 3.55 -20.05
N LEU A 25 -9.23 4.05 -19.58
CA LEU A 25 -10.55 3.46 -19.88
C LEU A 25 -10.86 3.51 -21.37
N ARG A 26 -10.51 4.59 -22.07
CA ARG A 26 -10.69 4.68 -23.52
C ARG A 26 -9.83 3.67 -24.28
N LEU A 27 -8.59 3.47 -23.85
CA LEU A 27 -7.65 2.50 -24.44
C LEU A 27 -8.06 1.05 -24.12
N GLY A 28 -8.46 0.79 -22.89
CA GLY A 28 -8.95 -0.49 -22.38
C GLY A 28 -10.41 -0.79 -22.71
N LYS A 29 -11.04 -0.03 -23.61
CA LYS A 29 -12.44 -0.24 -24.05
C LYS A 29 -13.44 -0.33 -22.90
N ASN A 30 -13.26 0.52 -21.89
CA ASN A 30 -14.08 0.59 -20.68
C ASN A 30 -13.93 -0.63 -19.75
N ASP A 31 -12.86 -1.42 -19.87
CA ASP A 31 -12.53 -2.47 -18.91
C ASP A 31 -11.62 -1.94 -17.79
N ILE A 32 -11.96 -2.25 -16.53
CA ILE A 32 -11.21 -1.80 -15.35
C ILE A 32 -9.83 -2.46 -15.31
N ASN A 33 -9.71 -3.74 -15.64
CA ASN A 33 -8.45 -4.48 -15.54
C ASN A 33 -7.43 -3.97 -16.55
N ASP A 34 -7.84 -3.75 -17.79
CA ASP A 34 -6.98 -3.13 -18.81
C ASP A 34 -6.59 -1.72 -18.39
N ALA A 35 -7.53 -0.91 -17.88
CA ALA A 35 -7.23 0.43 -17.42
C ALA A 35 -6.21 0.43 -16.26
N VAL A 36 -6.35 -0.45 -15.27
CA VAL A 36 -5.38 -0.62 -14.17
C VAL A 36 -4.01 -1.03 -14.72
N SER A 37 -3.96 -1.96 -15.67
CA SER A 37 -2.69 -2.38 -16.31
C SER A 37 -1.98 -1.20 -16.97
N ILE A 38 -2.73 -0.37 -17.71
CA ILE A 38 -2.18 0.83 -18.37
C ILE A 38 -1.71 1.86 -17.34
N LEU A 39 -2.53 2.16 -16.33
CA LEU A 39 -2.21 3.16 -15.31
C LEU A 39 -1.00 2.76 -14.48
N THR A 40 -0.88 1.47 -14.13
CA THR A 40 0.27 0.96 -13.35
C THR A 40 1.54 0.82 -14.18
N ASN A 41 1.42 0.58 -15.48
CA ASN A 41 2.58 0.52 -16.38
C ASN A 41 3.13 1.93 -16.70
N GLU A 42 2.27 2.94 -16.87
CA GLU A 42 2.70 4.35 -17.00
C GLU A 42 3.24 4.89 -15.65
N HIS A 43 2.63 4.50 -14.52
CA HIS A 43 3.14 4.86 -13.18
C HIS A 43 4.46 4.16 -12.81
N ALA A 44 4.78 3.01 -13.41
CA ALA A 44 6.08 2.37 -13.19
C ALA A 44 7.26 3.26 -13.64
N GLU A 45 7.06 4.11 -14.66
CA GLU A 45 8.04 5.12 -15.06
C GLU A 45 8.06 6.34 -14.13
N PHE A 46 6.95 6.68 -13.47
CA PHE A 46 6.87 7.82 -12.54
C PHE A 46 7.31 7.51 -11.09
N HIS A 47 7.23 6.26 -10.64
CA HIS A 47 7.59 5.88 -9.26
C HIS A 47 9.03 5.42 -9.06
N LEU A 48 9.88 5.44 -10.09
CA LEU A 48 11.33 5.25 -9.90
C LEU A 48 12.02 6.53 -9.35
N GLY A 49 11.25 7.58 -9.04
CA GLY A 49 11.76 8.89 -8.59
C GLY A 49 11.18 9.44 -7.29
N THR A 50 10.34 8.71 -6.54
CA THR A 50 9.86 9.18 -5.23
C THR A 50 10.64 8.51 -4.10
N ASP A 51 11.91 8.92 -4.00
CA ASP A 51 12.65 8.95 -2.74
C ASP A 51 11.96 9.94 -1.80
N GLU A 52 10.96 9.53 -1.01
CA GLU A 52 10.58 10.29 0.20
C GLU A 52 9.48 9.58 1.01
N ASN A 53 9.89 8.82 2.02
CA ASN A 53 9.57 9.08 3.44
C ASN A 53 9.69 7.78 4.24
N ILE A 54 10.89 7.55 4.76
CA ILE A 54 11.14 6.68 5.90
C ILE A 54 10.35 7.27 7.08
N GLN A 55 9.10 6.83 7.27
CA GLN A 55 8.39 7.13 8.51
C GLN A 55 8.89 6.18 9.59
N ASP A 56 9.92 6.66 10.28
CA ASP A 56 10.27 6.34 11.66
C ASP A 56 9.01 6.00 12.47
N MET A 57 8.73 4.72 12.67
CA MET A 57 7.89 4.27 13.77
C MET A 57 8.79 4.06 14.99
N SER A 58 9.27 5.16 15.55
CA SER A 58 9.56 5.23 16.98
C SER A 58 8.24 5.10 17.74
N SER A 59 7.81 3.86 18.01
CA SER A 59 6.78 3.61 19.03
C SER A 59 7.47 3.09 20.28
N SER A 60 7.81 4.04 21.14
CA SER A 60 8.22 3.81 22.52
C SER A 60 7.17 2.98 23.25
N HIS A 61 7.45 1.70 23.47
CA HIS A 61 6.82 0.93 24.53
C HIS A 61 7.91 0.20 25.31
N VAL A 62 8.32 0.84 26.40
CA VAL A 62 9.08 0.24 27.50
C VAL A 62 8.26 -0.91 28.09
N ILE A 63 8.38 -2.10 27.52
CA ILE A 63 7.96 -3.32 28.21
C ILE A 63 9.22 -3.88 28.85
N SER A 64 9.65 -3.24 29.94
CA SER A 64 10.55 -3.89 30.90
C SER A 64 9.72 -4.92 31.66
N VAL A 65 9.43 -6.05 31.01
CA VAL A 65 9.06 -7.26 31.75
C VAL A 65 10.38 -7.91 32.12
N ALA A 66 10.81 -7.70 33.36
CA ALA A 66 11.90 -8.49 33.91
C ALA A 66 11.57 -9.98 33.70
N PRO A 67 12.51 -10.80 33.20
CA PRO A 67 12.29 -12.24 33.15
C PRO A 67 11.99 -12.75 34.58
N PRO A 68 11.07 -13.71 34.76
CA PRO A 68 10.81 -14.28 36.07
C PRO A 68 12.13 -14.82 36.65
N PRO A 69 12.38 -14.65 37.95
CA PRO A 69 13.56 -15.21 38.56
C PRO A 69 13.47 -16.74 38.42
N TYR A 70 14.38 -17.31 37.63
CA TYR A 70 14.56 -18.76 37.59
C TYR A 70 15.05 -19.19 38.97
N GLU A 71 14.20 -19.84 39.76
CA GLU A 71 14.66 -20.50 40.97
C GLU A 71 15.68 -21.58 40.56
N PRO A 72 16.92 -21.54 41.06
CA PRO A 72 17.83 -22.65 40.88
C PRO A 72 17.23 -23.85 41.61
N LEU A 73 16.97 -24.95 40.89
CA LEU A 73 16.73 -26.27 41.48
C LEU A 73 18.01 -26.69 42.23
N GLY A 74 18.18 -26.10 43.41
CA GLY A 74 19.24 -26.37 44.36
C GLY A 74 19.03 -27.76 44.91
N SER A 75 19.94 -28.63 44.51
CA SER A 75 20.08 -30.01 44.95
C SER A 75 20.27 -30.13 46.47
N SER A 76 19.71 -31.22 47.03
CA SER A 76 20.08 -31.97 48.26
C SER A 76 18.87 -32.12 49.19
N GLN A 77 18.46 -33.32 49.61
CA GLN A 77 19.25 -34.52 49.94
C GLN A 77 18.68 -35.81 49.35
#